data_AF-A0A6N2AQP5-F1
#
_entry.id   AF-A0A6N2AQP5-F1
#
_cell.length_a   1.000
_cell.length_b   1.000
_cell.length_c   1.000
_cell.angle_alpha   90.00
_cell.angle_beta   90.00
_cell.angle_gamma   90.00
#
_symmetry.space_group_name_H-M   'P 1'
#
loop_
_entity.id
_entity.type
_entity.pdbx_description
1 polymer ?
#
loop_
_entity_poly.entity_id
_entity_poly.type
_entity_poly.pdbx_seq_one_letter_code
_entity_poly.pdbx_strand_id
1 'polypeptide(L)'
;MFDVEREFLIVTLFDEINRIFAFLFHQRRMESVHSANRFVPSIEKDISEYVNAGNKLLAHQIAKYKFSVTGHGDVATVDLQRRTCTCRIFDLDKIPCPHTMATILSQHGDDFGNQIY
;
A
#
# COMPACT_ATOMS: atom_id res chain seq x y z
N MET A 1 23.26 -29.41 37.43
CA MET A 1 23.00 -27.96 37.41
C MET A 1 23.49 -27.41 36.07
N PHE A 2 22.88 -27.86 34.97
CA PHE A 2 23.24 -27.49 33.60
C PHE A 2 21.95 -27.58 32.77
N ASP A 3 21.04 -26.63 32.95
CA ASP A 3 19.89 -26.50 32.04
C ASP A 3 19.38 -25.07 31.89
N VAL A 4 20.15 -24.07 32.33
CA VAL A 4 19.69 -22.66 32.40
C VAL A 4 20.36 -21.76 31.35
N GLU A 5 21.37 -22.23 30.62
CA GLU A 5 22.14 -21.36 29.69
C GLU A 5 21.58 -21.27 28.27
N ARG A 6 20.79 -22.24 27.79
CA ARG A 6 20.32 -22.24 26.39
C ARG A 6 19.12 -21.32 26.13
N GLU A 7 18.26 -21.09 27.12
CA GLU A 7 17.08 -20.23 26.94
C GLU A 7 17.44 -18.74 26.85
N PHE A 8 18.47 -18.30 27.58
CA PHE A 8 18.90 -16.90 27.63
C PHE A 8 19.46 -16.38 26.29
N LEU A 9 20.10 -17.25 25.51
CA LEU A 9 20.73 -16.89 24.24
C LEU A 9 19.69 -16.57 23.15
N ILE A 10 18.55 -17.28 23.14
CA ILE A 10 17.48 -17.04 22.16
C ILE A 10 16.78 -15.72 22.46
N VAL A 11 16.43 -15.45 23.73
CA VAL A 11 15.80 -14.19 24.14
C VAL A 11 16.70 -13.01 23.82
N THR A 12 17.98 -13.08 24.19
CA THR A 12 18.96 -12.02 23.92
C THR A 12 19.14 -11.78 22.42
N LEU A 13 19.12 -12.84 21.59
CA LEU A 13 19.20 -12.72 20.13
C LEU A 13 17.96 -12.02 19.57
N PHE A 14 16.76 -12.40 20.01
CA PHE A 14 15.52 -11.73 19.59
C PHE A 14 15.51 -10.25 20.00
N ASP A 15 15.97 -9.93 21.21
CA ASP A 15 16.07 -8.55 21.67
C ASP A 15 17.02 -7.72 20.80
N GLU A 16 18.18 -8.29 20.41
CA GLU A 16 19.12 -7.59 19.53
C GLU A 16 18.56 -7.43 18.11
N ILE A 17 17.89 -8.45 17.57
CA ILE A 17 17.18 -8.36 16.29
C ILE A 17 16.13 -7.24 16.35
N ASN A 18 15.30 -7.23 17.40
CA ASN A 18 14.27 -6.22 17.60
C ASN A 18 14.88 -4.81 17.71
N ARG A 19 16.00 -4.68 18.43
CA ARG A 19 16.74 -3.42 18.56
C ARG A 19 17.24 -2.91 17.20
N ILE A 20 17.82 -3.79 16.39
CA ILE A 20 18.30 -3.45 15.04
C ILE A 20 17.12 -3.01 14.15
N PHE A 21 16.01 -3.77 14.15
CA PHE A 21 14.83 -3.38 13.39
C PHE A 21 14.26 -2.03 13.86
N ALA A 22 14.13 -1.82 15.17
CA ALA A 22 13.66 -0.55 15.72
C ALA A 22 14.54 0.63 15.29
N PHE A 23 15.86 0.46 15.35
CA PHE A 23 16.83 1.45 14.88
C PHE A 23 16.66 1.77 13.38
N LEU A 24 16.63 0.74 12.52
CA LEU A 24 16.47 0.90 11.08
C LEU A 24 15.11 1.50 10.69
N PHE A 25 14.03 1.17 11.40
CA PHE A 25 12.72 1.78 11.17
C PHE A 25 12.68 3.23 11.61
N HIS A 26 13.31 3.55 12.75
CA HIS A 26 13.42 4.93 13.22
C HIS A 26 14.22 5.80 12.25
N GLN A 27 15.38 5.31 11.80
CA GLN A 27 16.21 6.05 10.84
C GLN A 27 15.46 6.34 9.54
N ARG A 28 14.83 5.32 8.93
CA ARG A 28 14.01 5.49 7.71
C ARG A 28 12.84 6.46 7.92
N ARG A 29 12.20 6.43 9.10
CA ARG A 29 11.16 7.40 9.45
C ARG A 29 11.71 8.81 9.47
N MET A 30 12.85 9.05 10.11
CA MET A 30 13.47 10.38 10.17
C MET A 30 13.86 10.90 8.78
N GLU A 31 14.35 10.04 7.90
CA GLU A 31 14.61 10.38 6.50
C GLU A 31 13.33 10.81 5.77
N SER A 32 12.20 10.16 6.06
CA SER A 32 10.89 10.52 5.47
C SER A 32 10.17 11.70 6.14
N VAL A 33 10.51 12.07 7.39
CA VAL A 33 9.82 13.14 8.13
C VAL A 33 9.93 14.50 7.41
N HIS A 34 11.01 14.71 6.66
CA HIS A 34 11.23 15.92 5.88
C HIS A 34 10.68 15.83 4.44
N SER A 35 10.16 14.67 4.03
CA SER A 35 9.48 14.52 2.74
C SER A 35 8.08 15.09 2.81
N ALA A 36 7.70 15.91 1.83
CA ALA A 36 6.33 16.36 1.65
C ALA A 36 5.40 15.23 1.17
N ASN A 37 5.97 14.15 0.62
CA ASN A 37 5.24 13.03 0.06
C ASN A 37 4.96 11.97 1.11
N ARG A 38 3.76 11.37 1.05
CA ARG A 38 3.30 10.33 1.99
C ARG A 38 4.03 9.00 1.76
N PHE A 39 4.41 8.70 0.52
CA PHE A 39 5.14 7.49 0.20
C PHE A 39 6.62 7.78 -0.08
N VAL A 40 7.44 6.73 0.04
CA VAL A 40 8.84 6.80 -0.36
C VAL A 40 8.94 7.00 -1.88
N PRO A 41 10.01 7.64 -2.39
CA PRO A 41 10.11 8.01 -3.81
C PRO A 41 9.89 6.86 -4.81
N SER A 42 10.30 5.63 -4.44
CA SER A 42 10.06 4.45 -5.28
C SER A 42 8.57 4.17 -5.47
N ILE A 43 7.78 4.25 -4.39
CA ILE A 43 6.34 3.98 -4.44
C ILE A 43 5.60 5.13 -5.11
N GLU A 44 6.02 6.38 -4.92
CA GLU A 44 5.45 7.53 -5.66
C GLU A 44 5.62 7.34 -7.18
N LYS A 45 6.77 6.81 -7.61
CA LYS A 45 7.00 6.46 -9.02
C LYS A 45 6.04 5.37 -9.48
N ASP A 46 5.87 4.30 -8.70
CA ASP A 46 4.94 3.21 -9.03
C ASP A 46 3.50 3.73 -9.12
N ILE A 47 3.07 4.60 -8.19
CA ILE A 47 1.75 5.25 -8.21
C ILE A 47 1.56 6.05 -9.49
N SER A 48 2.56 6.83 -9.91
CA SER A 48 2.52 7.58 -11.17
C SER A 48 2.33 6.66 -12.39
N GLU A 49 2.99 5.50 -12.40
CA GLU A 49 2.78 4.48 -13.44
C GLU A 49 1.37 3.87 -13.35
N TYR A 50 0.85 3.64 -12.15
CA TYR A 50 -0.51 3.14 -11.93
C TYR A 50 -1.61 4.14 -12.31
N VAL A 51 -1.38 5.45 -12.20
CA VAL A 51 -2.28 6.49 -12.75
C VAL A 51 -2.44 6.27 -14.26
N ASN A 52 -1.32 6.15 -14.97
CA ASN A 52 -1.32 5.97 -16.43
C ASN A 52 -1.97 4.65 -16.87
N ALA A 53 -1.77 3.58 -16.10
CA ALA A 53 -2.45 2.31 -16.34
C ALA A 53 -3.96 2.40 -16.02
N GLY A 54 -4.32 3.03 -14.91
CA GLY A 54 -5.71 3.22 -14.47
C GLY A 54 -6.54 4.05 -15.45
N ASN A 55 -5.96 5.08 -16.07
CA ASN A 55 -6.61 5.90 -17.10
C ASN A 55 -7.09 5.10 -18.33
N LYS A 56 -6.58 3.88 -18.53
CA LYS A 56 -6.98 2.99 -19.64
C LYS A 56 -8.12 2.06 -19.25
N LEU A 57 -8.58 2.10 -18.00
CA LEU A 57 -9.62 1.24 -17.46
C LEU A 57 -10.92 2.02 -17.27
N LEU A 58 -12.04 1.31 -17.36
CA LEU A 58 -13.37 1.89 -17.12
C LEU A 58 -13.87 1.44 -15.76
N ALA A 59 -14.14 2.39 -14.86
CA ALA A 59 -14.72 2.12 -13.55
C ALA A 59 -16.22 2.40 -13.56
N HIS A 60 -17.01 1.44 -13.09
CA HIS A 60 -18.45 1.56 -12.93
C HIS A 60 -18.83 1.33 -11.47
N GLN A 61 -19.53 2.29 -10.87
CA GLN A 61 -19.97 2.17 -9.49
C GLN A 61 -21.12 1.15 -9.38
N ILE A 62 -20.90 0.09 -8.61
CA ILE A 62 -21.90 -0.98 -8.39
C ILE A 62 -22.54 -0.90 -6.99
N ALA A 63 -21.89 -0.23 -6.04
CA ALA A 63 -22.46 0.16 -4.75
C ALA A 63 -21.71 1.38 -4.20
N LYS A 64 -22.16 1.93 -3.06
CA LYS A 64 -21.61 3.18 -2.47
C LYS A 64 -20.08 3.27 -2.47
N TYR A 65 -19.39 2.19 -2.08
CA TYR A 65 -17.93 2.12 -2.05
C TYR A 65 -17.35 1.02 -2.95
N LYS A 66 -18.18 0.37 -3.77
CA LYS A 66 -17.76 -0.76 -4.60
C LYS A 66 -17.87 -0.44 -6.08
N PHE A 67 -16.85 -0.85 -6.82
CA PHE A 67 -16.69 -0.56 -8.24
C PHE A 67 -16.34 -1.82 -8.99
N SER A 68 -16.96 -1.98 -10.16
CA SER A 68 -16.54 -2.92 -11.19
C SER A 68 -15.63 -2.16 -12.15
N VAL A 69 -14.40 -2.59 -12.28
CA VAL A 69 -13.40 -1.98 -13.17
C VAL A 69 -13.13 -2.94 -14.31
N THR A 70 -13.36 -2.49 -15.54
CA THR A 70 -13.21 -3.30 -16.75
C THR A 70 -12.09 -2.77 -17.63
N GLY A 71 -11.28 -3.65 -18.18
CA GLY A 71 -10.26 -3.31 -19.17
C GLY A 71 -9.50 -4.55 -19.63
N HIS A 72 -9.01 -4.54 -20.87
CA HIS A 72 -8.21 -5.62 -21.45
C HIS A 72 -8.86 -7.03 -21.41
N GLY A 73 -10.19 -7.10 -21.36
CA GLY A 73 -10.93 -8.37 -21.33
C GLY A 73 -11.20 -8.92 -19.93
N ASP A 74 -10.67 -8.29 -18.89
CA ASP A 74 -10.85 -8.70 -17.49
C ASP A 74 -11.72 -7.71 -16.72
N VAL A 75 -12.31 -8.21 -15.62
CA VAL A 75 -13.11 -7.43 -14.68
C VAL A 75 -12.52 -7.56 -13.28
N ALA A 76 -12.20 -6.44 -12.66
CA ALA A 76 -11.78 -6.36 -11.28
C ALA A 76 -12.88 -5.73 -10.42
N THR A 77 -12.96 -6.12 -9.15
CA THR A 77 -13.82 -5.45 -8.17
C THR A 77 -12.96 -4.70 -7.17
N VAL A 78 -13.27 -3.43 -6.94
CA VAL A 78 -12.62 -2.57 -5.94
C VAL A 78 -13.62 -2.22 -4.85
N ASP A 79 -13.21 -2.28 -3.59
CA ASP A 79 -13.95 -1.76 -2.44
C ASP A 79 -13.08 -0.70 -1.75
N LEU A 80 -13.44 0.57 -1.91
CA LEU A 80 -12.69 1.69 -1.34
C LEU A 80 -12.80 1.76 0.19
N GLN A 81 -13.92 1.30 0.75
CA GLN A 81 -14.13 1.33 2.20
C GLN A 81 -13.27 0.28 2.90
N ARG A 82 -13.22 -0.93 2.33
CA ARG A 82 -12.40 -2.04 2.88
C ARG A 82 -10.95 -1.98 2.44
N ARG A 83 -10.62 -1.10 1.48
CA ARG A 83 -9.32 -1.00 0.83
C ARG A 83 -8.88 -2.33 0.21
N THR A 84 -9.73 -2.87 -0.67
CA THR A 84 -9.52 -4.18 -1.31
C THR A 84 -9.73 -4.13 -2.81
N CYS A 85 -9.00 -4.96 -3.55
CA CYS A 85 -9.17 -5.17 -4.97
C CYS A 85 -9.01 -6.66 -5.32
N THR A 86 -9.73 -7.17 -6.31
CA THR A 86 -9.56 -8.58 -6.75
C THR A 86 -8.12 -8.93 -7.20
N CYS A 87 -7.32 -7.95 -7.62
CA CYS A 87 -5.89 -8.14 -7.91
C CYS A 87 -4.98 -8.27 -6.67
N ARG A 88 -5.54 -8.07 -5.47
CA ARG A 88 -4.89 -8.18 -4.15
C ARG A 88 -3.77 -7.20 -3.81
N ILE A 89 -3.30 -6.39 -4.76
CA ILE A 89 -2.29 -5.35 -4.49
C ILE A 89 -2.81 -4.36 -3.43
N PHE A 90 -4.04 -3.86 -3.58
CA PHE A 90 -4.61 -2.92 -2.60
C PHE A 90 -4.87 -3.57 -1.24
N ASP A 91 -5.14 -4.88 -1.20
CA ASP A 91 -5.36 -5.65 0.01
C ASP A 91 -4.07 -5.83 0.81
N LEU A 92 -2.97 -6.15 0.12
CA LEU A 92 -1.71 -6.56 0.73
C LEU A 92 -0.81 -5.36 1.00
N ASP A 93 -0.55 -4.56 -0.04
CA ASP A 93 0.43 -3.49 0.02
C ASP A 93 -0.18 -2.18 0.56
N LYS A 94 -1.51 -2.12 0.59
CA LYS A 94 -2.29 -0.91 0.93
C LYS A 94 -1.99 0.30 0.05
N ILE A 95 -1.36 0.05 -1.10
CA ILE A 95 -1.08 1.02 -2.16
C ILE A 95 -2.19 0.89 -3.22
N PRO A 96 -2.76 2.00 -3.72
CA PRO A 96 -3.73 1.95 -4.81
C PRO A 96 -3.14 1.28 -6.05
N CYS A 97 -3.71 0.16 -6.46
CA CYS A 97 -3.36 -0.49 -7.73
C CYS A 97 -4.03 0.23 -8.92
N PRO A 98 -3.69 -0.09 -10.19
CA PRO A 98 -4.32 0.54 -11.36
C PRO A 98 -5.86 0.52 -11.36
N HIS A 99 -6.49 -0.56 -10.87
CA HIS A 99 -7.95 -0.63 -10.74
C HIS A 99 -8.49 0.35 -9.70
N THR A 100 -7.78 0.49 -8.58
CA THR A 100 -8.14 1.43 -7.52
C THR A 100 -7.95 2.86 -8.01
N MET A 101 -6.87 3.13 -8.74
CA MET A 101 -6.61 4.42 -9.39
C MET A 101 -7.74 4.80 -10.34
N ALA A 102 -8.14 3.90 -11.26
CA ALA A 102 -9.27 4.11 -12.15
C ALA A 102 -10.57 4.45 -11.38
N THR A 103 -10.79 3.75 -10.27
CA THR A 103 -11.94 4.00 -9.39
C THR A 103 -11.89 5.39 -8.75
N ILE A 104 -10.76 5.77 -8.16
CA ILE A 104 -10.60 7.08 -7.50
C ILE A 104 -10.77 8.21 -8.53
N LEU A 105 -10.14 8.07 -9.69
CA LEU A 105 -10.22 9.02 -10.80
C LEU A 105 -11.67 9.20 -11.29
N SER A 106 -12.44 8.10 -11.38
CA SER A 106 -13.85 8.18 -11.76
C SER A 106 -14.73 8.95 -10.78
N GLN A 107 -14.34 9.00 -9.50
CA GLN A 107 -15.10 9.71 -8.46
C GLN A 107 -14.67 11.18 -8.29
N HIS A 108 -13.38 11.48 -8.43
CA HIS A 108 -12.80 12.76 -8.03
C HIS A 108 -12.18 13.55 -9.19
N GLY A 109 -12.07 12.96 -10.38
CA GLY A 109 -11.42 13.60 -11.52
C GLY A 109 -9.96 13.96 -11.21
N ASP A 110 -9.56 15.16 -11.61
CA ASP A 110 -8.19 15.66 -11.44
C ASP A 110 -7.81 15.98 -9.97
N ASP A 111 -8.78 16.07 -9.04
CA ASP A 111 -8.56 16.33 -7.60
C ASP A 111 -8.33 15.02 -6.79
N PHE A 112 -7.87 13.96 -7.46
CA PHE A 112 -7.72 12.64 -6.84
C PHE A 112 -6.55 12.54 -5.84
N GLY A 113 -5.61 13.50 -5.85
CA GLY A 113 -4.41 13.48 -5.01
C GLY A 113 -4.74 13.27 -3.53
N ASN A 114 -5.76 13.96 -3.02
CA ASN A 114 -6.19 13.88 -1.62
C ASN A 114 -6.76 12.50 -1.20
N GLN A 115 -7.08 11.63 -2.15
CA GLN A 115 -7.62 10.28 -1.90
C GLN A 115 -6.56 9.19 -1.95
N ILE A 116 -5.42 9.47 -2.57
CA ILE A 116 -4.23 8.61 -2.56
C ILE A 116 -3.38 8.93 -1.31
N TYR A 117 -3.34 10.21 -0.94
CA TYR A 117 -2.54 10.75 0.15
C TYR A 117 -3.25 10.85 1.50
#